data_AF-A0A7C6TP43-F1
#
_entry.id   AF-A0A7C6TP43-F1
#
_cell.length_a   1.000
_cell.length_b   1.000
_cell.length_c   1.000
_cell.angle_alpha   90.00
_cell.angle_beta   90.00
_cell.angle_gamma   90.00
#
_symmetry.space_group_name_H-M   'P 1'
#
loop_
_entity.id
_entity.type
_entity.pdbx_description
1 polymer ?
#
loop_
_entity_poly.entity_id
_entity_poly.type
_entity_poly.pdbx_seq_one_letter_code
_entity_poly.pdbx_strand_id
1 'polypeptide(L)'
;MMLKCGIEIGYRTRCARCFCDVEGTFETEIFKPVALKGALDNEEDDEYLIAEKAALDLFVPVTDAIILNFPMRVLCRDDCRGLCPKCGRDLNDGDCGCDTREIDPRLEVLRQLLVKNDDGKDGSDNN
;
A
#
# COMPACT_ATOMS: atom_id res chain seq x y z
N MET A 1 17.11 -12.72 26.05
CA MET A 1 15.67 -12.45 26.34
C MET A 1 15.00 -12.09 25.02
N MET A 2 13.68 -12.22 24.87
CA MET A 2 12.99 -11.84 23.64
C MET A 2 12.03 -10.68 23.92
N LEU A 3 12.13 -9.61 23.12
CA LEU A 3 11.19 -8.50 23.16
C LEU A 3 10.08 -8.75 22.14
N LYS A 4 8.83 -8.73 22.61
CA LYS A 4 7.64 -8.60 21.77
C LYS A 4 6.97 -7.26 22.09
N CYS A 5 6.82 -6.40 21.09
CA CYS A 5 6.21 -5.08 21.27
C CYS A 5 5.18 -4.85 20.16
N GLY A 6 3.93 -4.58 20.55
CA GLY A 6 2.87 -4.14 19.66
C GLY A 6 2.91 -2.62 19.51
N ILE A 7 2.73 -2.14 18.28
CA ILE A 7 2.80 -0.74 17.90
C ILE A 7 1.46 -0.37 17.26
N GLU A 8 0.79 0.63 17.82
CA GLU A 8 -0.40 1.25 17.25
C GLU A 8 -0.11 2.73 17.02
N ILE A 9 -0.28 3.19 15.79
CA ILE A 9 -0.06 4.60 15.41
C ILE A 9 -1.29 5.16 14.70
N GLY A 10 -1.63 6.40 15.04
CA GLY A 10 -2.53 7.21 14.21
C GLY A 10 -1.77 7.83 13.05
N TYR A 11 -2.38 7.87 11.87
CA TYR A 11 -1.81 8.53 10.69
C TYR A 11 -2.80 9.45 10.01
N ARG A 12 -2.27 10.46 9.32
CA ARG A 12 -3.00 11.31 8.36
C ARG A 12 -2.23 11.31 7.05
N THR A 13 -2.90 10.97 5.95
CA THR A 13 -2.31 10.88 4.61
C THR A 13 -3.34 11.21 3.54
N ARG A 14 -2.99 11.03 2.27
CA ARG A 14 -3.84 11.27 1.10
C ARG A 14 -4.28 9.95 0.49
N CYS A 15 -5.55 9.86 0.11
CA CYS A 15 -6.06 8.74 -0.67
C CYS A 15 -5.28 8.62 -1.99
N ALA A 16 -4.75 7.44 -2.28
CA ALA A 16 -3.96 7.19 -3.47
C ALA A 16 -4.74 7.28 -4.80
N ARG A 17 -6.08 7.39 -4.75
CA ARG A 17 -6.95 7.45 -5.93
C ARG A 17 -7.58 8.82 -6.14
N CYS A 18 -8.17 9.42 -5.11
CA CYS A 18 -8.86 10.71 -5.21
C CYS A 18 -8.16 11.87 -4.49
N PHE A 19 -7.05 11.61 -3.78
CA PHE A 19 -6.26 12.63 -3.08
C PHE A 19 -6.99 13.39 -1.95
N CYS A 20 -8.18 12.94 -1.52
CA CYS A 20 -8.77 13.46 -0.29
C CYS A 20 -7.97 13.03 0.94
N ASP A 21 -8.13 13.76 2.05
CA ASP A 21 -7.49 13.42 3.32
C ASP A 21 -8.05 12.11 3.88
N VAL A 22 -7.17 11.27 4.41
CA VAL A 22 -7.50 10.01 5.09
C VAL A 22 -6.82 9.99 6.43
N GLU A 23 -7.60 9.71 7.47
CA GLU A 23 -7.12 9.46 8.83
C GLU A 23 -7.45 8.03 9.21
N GLY A 24 -6.54 7.38 9.92
CA GLY A 24 -6.74 6.01 10.36
C GLY A 24 -5.72 5.58 11.40
N THR A 25 -5.84 4.34 11.83
CA THR A 25 -4.86 3.66 12.69
C THR A 25 -4.12 2.60 11.89
N PHE A 26 -2.84 2.44 12.20
CA PHE A 26 -1.99 1.40 11.65
C PHE A 26 -1.36 0.63 12.80
N GLU A 27 -1.46 -0.69 12.72
CA GLU A 27 -0.94 -1.61 13.72
C GLU A 27 0.19 -2.46 13.11
N THR A 28 1.27 -2.62 13.86
CA THR A 28 2.37 -3.53 13.53
C THR A 28 3.01 -4.05 14.82
N GLU A 29 3.93 -5.01 14.72
CA GLU A 29 4.66 -5.53 15.86
C GLU A 29 6.15 -5.69 15.54
N ILE A 30 6.98 -5.61 16.58
CA ILE A 30 8.39 -5.99 16.51
C ILE A 30 8.66 -7.19 17.41
N PHE A 31 9.54 -8.05 16.91
CA PHE A 31 10.05 -9.22 17.63
C PHE A 31 11.56 -9.23 17.47
N LYS A 32 12.30 -8.91 18.54
CA LYS A 32 13.78 -8.89 18.50
C LYS A 32 14.39 -9.51 19.76
N PRO A 33 15.48 -10.28 19.63
CA PRO A 33 16.26 -10.71 20.78
C PRO A 33 16.91 -9.51 21.46
N VAL A 34 16.98 -9.56 22.79
CA VAL A 34 17.59 -8.55 23.65
C VAL A 34 18.81 -9.12 24.33
N ALA A 35 19.92 -8.41 24.22
CA ALA A 35 21.19 -8.68 24.89
C ALA A 35 21.58 -7.50 25.79
N LEU A 36 22.33 -7.77 26.86
CA LEU A 36 22.92 -6.71 27.67
C LEU A 36 24.22 -6.24 27.00
N LYS A 37 24.54 -4.96 27.14
CA LYS A 37 25.86 -4.43 26.76
C LYS A 37 26.98 -5.25 27.42
N GLY A 38 27.96 -5.70 26.64
CA GLY A 38 29.05 -6.59 27.03
C GLY A 38 28.73 -8.09 26.95
N ALA A 39 27.53 -8.49 26.52
CA ALA A 39 27.12 -9.91 26.47
C ALA A 39 27.32 -10.60 25.12
N LEU A 40 27.68 -9.84 24.07
CA LEU A 40 27.90 -10.36 22.71
C LEU A 40 29.34 -10.07 22.27
N ASP A 41 29.89 -10.96 21.44
CA ASP A 41 31.21 -10.75 20.82
C ASP A 41 31.17 -9.61 19.79
N ASN A 42 30.02 -9.41 19.15
CA ASN A 42 29.75 -8.30 18.24
C ASN A 42 28.45 -7.58 18.65
N GLU A 43 28.58 -6.36 19.20
CA GLU A 43 27.44 -5.53 19.60
C GLU A 43 26.88 -4.68 18.45
N GLU A 44 27.53 -4.68 17.28
CA GLU A 44 27.08 -3.99 16.06
C GLU A 44 26.16 -4.88 15.21
N ASP A 45 25.75 -6.04 15.73
CA ASP A 45 24.81 -6.92 15.06
C ASP A 45 23.37 -6.41 15.20
N ASP A 46 22.80 -5.93 14.09
CA ASP A 46 21.42 -5.42 14.00
C ASP A 46 20.35 -6.48 14.32
N GLU A 47 20.72 -7.77 14.41
CA GLU A 47 19.83 -8.83 14.88
C GLU A 47 19.39 -8.60 16.34
N TYR A 48 20.23 -7.97 17.17
CA TYR A 48 19.98 -7.77 18.60
C TYR A 48 19.62 -6.34 18.96
N LEU A 49 18.74 -6.18 19.96
CA LEU A 49 18.60 -4.93 20.68
C LEU A 49 19.51 -4.96 21.91
N ILE A 50 20.46 -4.01 21.95
CA ILE A 50 21.40 -3.90 23.05
C ILE A 50 20.81 -3.02 24.15
N ALA A 51 20.63 -3.60 25.34
CA ALA A 51 20.18 -2.89 26.52
C ALA A 51 21.37 -2.31 27.31
N GLU A 52 21.35 -0.99 27.53
CA GLU A 52 22.32 -0.29 28.36
C GLU A 52 21.65 0.24 29.63
N LYS A 53 22.18 -0.14 30.81
CA LYS A 53 21.64 0.29 32.12
C LYS A 53 20.12 0.03 32.27
N ALA A 54 19.65 -1.10 31.76
CA ALA A 54 18.24 -1.49 31.73
C ALA A 54 17.31 -0.56 30.90
N ALA A 55 17.87 0.22 29.96
CA ALA A 55 17.14 0.95 28.95
C ALA A 55 17.34 0.32 27.57
N LEU A 56 16.28 0.35 26.74
CA LEU A 56 16.31 -0.03 25.33
C LEU A 56 15.96 1.19 24.49
N ASP A 57 16.75 1.46 23.45
CA ASP A 57 16.37 2.42 22.42
C ASP A 57 15.47 1.71 21.39
N LEU A 58 14.22 2.16 21.31
CA LEU A 58 13.21 1.61 20.40
C LEU A 58 12.99 2.48 19.16
N PHE A 59 13.65 3.64 19.04
CA PHE A 59 13.38 4.58 17.97
C PHE A 59 13.60 3.95 16.58
N VAL A 60 14.78 3.37 16.35
CA VAL A 60 15.13 2.69 15.10
C VAL A 60 14.22 1.49 14.82
N PRO A 61 14.12 0.47 15.70
CA PRO A 61 13.33 -0.72 15.39
C PRO A 61 11.83 -0.42 15.20
N VAL A 62 11.26 0.54 15.94
CA VAL A 62 9.87 0.96 15.74
C VAL A 62 9.71 1.70 14.41
N THR A 63 10.63 2.60 14.07
CA THR A 63 10.58 3.35 12.81
C THR A 63 10.70 2.41 11.61
N ASP A 64 11.63 1.47 11.64
CA ASP A 64 11.81 0.47 10.58
C ASP A 64 10.54 -0.38 10.42
N ALA A 65 9.96 -0.85 11.53
CA ALA A 65 8.74 -1.63 11.49
C ALA A 65 7.56 -0.85 10.90
N ILE A 66 7.45 0.44 11.21
CA ILE A 66 6.44 1.30 10.60
C ILE A 66 6.71 1.42 9.10
N ILE A 67 7.90 1.84 8.68
CA ILE A 67 8.23 2.08 7.26
C ILE A 67 8.02 0.81 6.41
N LEU A 68 8.44 -0.34 6.92
CA LEU A 68 8.39 -1.61 6.18
C LEU A 68 6.98 -2.18 6.07
N ASN A 69 6.15 -1.98 7.09
CA ASN A 69 4.81 -2.59 7.15
C ASN A 69 3.68 -1.62 6.80
N PHE A 70 3.95 -0.31 6.72
CA PHE A 70 2.92 0.68 6.40
C PHE A 70 2.29 0.38 5.03
N PRO A 71 0.96 0.51 4.86
CA PRO A 71 0.30 0.19 3.61
C PRO A 71 0.86 0.99 2.43
N MET A 72 1.32 0.31 1.37
CA MET A 72 1.78 0.98 0.14
C MET A 72 0.70 1.82 -0.54
N ARG A 73 -0.58 1.54 -0.26
CA ARG A 73 -1.72 2.26 -0.82
C ARG A 73 -2.80 2.43 0.23
N VAL A 74 -3.02 3.68 0.65
CA VAL A 74 -4.15 4.06 1.50
C VAL A 74 -5.28 4.59 0.62
N LEU A 75 -6.50 4.09 0.85
CA LEU A 75 -7.71 4.58 0.19
C LEU A 75 -8.66 5.17 1.22
N CYS A 76 -9.44 6.18 0.82
CA CYS A 76 -10.49 6.73 1.68
C CYS A 76 -11.69 5.79 1.89
N ARG A 77 -11.82 4.79 1.01
CA ARG A 77 -12.77 3.67 1.05
C ARG A 77 -12.34 2.61 0.03
N ASP A 78 -12.74 1.36 0.24
CA ASP A 78 -12.32 0.22 -0.59
C ASP A 78 -12.70 0.37 -2.08
N ASP A 79 -13.85 0.98 -2.35
CA ASP A 79 -14.42 1.19 -3.68
C ASP A 79 -14.14 2.59 -4.27
N CYS A 80 -13.14 3.32 -3.74
CA CYS A 80 -12.81 4.67 -4.20
C CYS A 80 -12.59 4.70 -5.71
N ARG A 81 -13.41 5.47 -6.44
CA ARG A 81 -13.38 5.55 -7.92
C ARG A 81 -12.23 6.42 -8.45
N GLY A 82 -11.64 7.25 -7.59
CA GLY A 82 -10.49 8.09 -7.91
C GLY A 82 -10.81 9.29 -8.80
N LEU A 83 -9.77 9.96 -9.28
CA LEU A 83 -9.93 11.09 -10.20
C LEU A 83 -10.04 10.62 -11.65
N CYS A 84 -10.80 11.37 -12.44
CA CYS A 84 -10.83 11.19 -13.89
C CYS A 84 -9.45 11.53 -14.48
N PRO A 85 -8.83 10.63 -15.28
CA PRO A 85 -7.51 10.88 -15.87
C PRO A 85 -7.50 11.99 -16.93
N LYS A 86 -8.67 12.41 -17.42
CA LYS A 86 -8.83 13.47 -18.42
C LYS A 86 -9.02 14.85 -17.80
N CYS A 87 -9.94 14.97 -16.84
CA CYS A 87 -10.36 16.27 -16.29
C CYS A 87 -10.07 16.46 -14.80
N GLY A 88 -9.61 15.42 -14.09
CA GLY A 88 -9.30 15.49 -12.66
C GLY A 88 -10.52 15.53 -11.72
N ARG A 89 -11.76 15.43 -12.23
CA ARG A 89 -12.96 15.37 -11.38
C ARG A 89 -12.93 14.11 -10.51
N ASP A 90 -13.34 14.24 -9.25
CA ASP A 90 -13.53 13.08 -8.39
C ASP A 90 -14.72 12.25 -8.90
N LEU A 91 -14.43 11.04 -9.38
CA LEU A 91 -15.43 10.11 -9.87
C LEU A 91 -16.29 9.58 -8.74
N ASN A 92 -15.87 9.75 -7.48
CA ASN A 92 -16.69 9.44 -6.31
C ASN A 92 -17.99 10.26 -6.25
N ASP A 93 -18.01 11.46 -6.82
CA ASP A 93 -19.19 12.34 -6.88
C ASP A 93 -20.09 12.06 -8.11
N GLY A 94 -19.68 11.14 -8.97
CA GLY A 94 -20.41 10.76 -10.18
C GLY A 94 -19.56 10.83 -11.44
N ASP A 95 -20.19 10.43 -12.55
CA ASP A 95 -19.55 10.47 -13.87
C ASP A 95 -19.29 11.92 -14.33
N CYS A 96 -18.26 12.11 -15.15
CA CYS A 96 -17.87 13.41 -15.69
C CYS A 96 -18.12 13.55 -17.20
N GLY A 97 -18.57 12.49 -17.87
CA GLY A 97 -18.84 12.43 -19.30
C GLY A 97 -17.59 12.39 -20.19
N CYS A 98 -16.38 12.31 -19.62
CA CYS A 98 -15.16 12.23 -20.41
C CYS A 98 -15.08 10.88 -21.14
N ASP A 99 -14.76 10.91 -22.44
CA ASP A 99 -14.39 9.71 -23.16
C ASP A 99 -12.97 9.26 -22.72
N THR A 100 -12.91 8.14 -22.01
CA THR A 100 -11.66 7.53 -21.56
C THR A 100 -11.20 6.39 -22.48
N ARG A 101 -11.90 6.12 -23.59
CA ARG A 101 -11.53 5.07 -24.57
C ARG A 101 -10.48 5.56 -25.58
N GLU A 102 -9.50 6.32 -25.11
CA GLU A 102 -8.37 6.71 -25.96
C GLU A 102 -7.35 5.59 -25.96
N ILE A 103 -7.12 4.98 -27.13
CA ILE A 103 -6.15 3.91 -27.29
C ILE A 103 -4.82 4.55 -27.66
N ASP A 104 -3.81 4.34 -26.81
CA ASP A 104 -2.46 4.80 -27.08
C ASP A 104 -1.99 4.23 -28.43
N PRO A 105 -1.62 5.08 -29.41
CA PRO A 105 -1.17 4.63 -30.72
C PRO A 105 -0.01 3.61 -30.67
N ARG A 106 0.83 3.65 -29.63
CA ARG A 106 1.93 2.69 -29.42
C ARG A 106 1.44 1.29 -29.06
N LEU A 107 0.25 1.20 -28.46
CA LEU A 107 -0.37 -0.03 -28.00
C LEU A 107 -1.44 -0.55 -28.96
N GLU A 108 -1.70 0.16 -30.06
CA GLU A 108 -2.71 -0.18 -31.06
C GLU A 108 -2.55 -1.61 -31.61
N VAL A 109 -1.30 -2.08 -31.79
CA VAL A 109 -0.99 -3.45 -32.26
C VAL A 109 -1.57 -4.53 -31.34
N LEU A 110 -1.75 -4.23 -30.04
CA LEU A 110 -2.29 -5.19 -29.08
C LEU A 110 -3.78 -5.46 -29.27
N ARG A 111 -4.53 -4.62 -30.02
CA ARG A 111 -5.93 -4.90 -30.37
C ARG A 111 -6.09 -6.25 -31.07
N GLN A 112 -5.09 -6.66 -31.86
CA GLN A 112 -5.10 -7.93 -32.58
C GLN A 112 -5.16 -9.15 -31.65
N LEU A 113 -4.75 -9.01 -30.38
CA LEU A 113 -4.79 -10.09 -29.38
C LEU A 113 -6.18 -10.28 -28.77
N LEU A 114 -7.03 -9.25 -28.78
CA LEU A 114 -8.39 -9.33 -28.26
C LEU A 114 -9.36 -10.02 -29.23
N VAL A 115 -9.01 -10.08 -30.52
CA VAL A 115 -9.86 -10.63 -31.60
C VAL A 115 -9.87 -12.18 -31.60
N LYS A 116 -9.03 -12.85 -30.81
CA LYS A 116 -8.78 -14.30 -30.94
C LYS A 116 -9.47 -15.23 -29.93
N ASN A 117 -10.45 -14.74 -29.15
CA ASN A 117 -11.19 -15.56 -28.17
C ASN A 117 -12.72 -15.56 -28.33
N ASP A 118 -13.26 -15.03 -29.44
CA ASP A 118 -14.71 -15.05 -29.72
C ASP A 118 -15.14 -16.18 -30.67
N ASP A 119 -14.42 -17.31 -30.66
CA ASP A 119 -14.92 -18.54 -31.28
C ASP A 119 -15.84 -19.30 -30.30
N GLY A 120 -17.11 -18.89 -30.26
CA GLY A 120 -18.23 -19.82 -30.03
C GLY A 120 -19.30 -19.42 -29.00
N LYS A 121 -20.27 -18.59 -29.41
CA LYS A 121 -21.63 -19.09 -29.72
C LYS A 121 -22.51 -18.06 -30.41
N ASP A 122 -22.90 -18.46 -31.61
CA ASP A 122 -23.93 -17.94 -32.48
C ASP A 122 -25.33 -17.93 -31.82
N GLY A 123 -26.22 -17.05 -32.30
CA GLY A 123 -27.60 -16.99 -31.86
C GLY A 123 -28.33 -15.67 -32.12
N SER A 124 -28.58 -15.38 -33.39
CA SER A 124 -29.64 -14.45 -33.82
C SER A 124 -30.99 -14.76 -33.16
N ASP A 125 -31.78 -13.73 -32.84
CA ASP A 125 -33.17 -13.66 -33.32
C ASP A 125 -33.77 -12.25 -33.15
N ASN A 126 -34.50 -11.86 -34.19
CA ASN A 126 -35.17 -10.59 -34.39
C ASN A 126 -36.43 -10.42 -33.51
N ASN A 127 -36.67 -9.21 -33.00
CA ASN A 127 -37.90 -8.43 -33.23
C ASN A 127 -37.73 -7.00 -32.70
#